data_AF-A0A6G8AQF3-F1
#
_entry.id   AF-A0A6G8AQF3-F1
#
_cell.length_a   1.000
_cell.length_b   1.000
_cell.length_c   1.000
_cell.angle_alpha   90.00
_cell.angle_beta   90.00
_cell.angle_gamma   90.00
#
_symmetry.space_group_name_H-M   'P 1'
#
loop_
_entity.id
_entity.type
_entity.pdbx_description
1 polymer ?
#
loop_
_entity_poly.entity_id
_entity_poly.type
_entity_poly.pdbx_seq_one_letter_code
_entity_poly.pdbx_strand_id
1 'polypeptide(L)' 'MFGIDAIVRIFSHFIFIYLAFWALQSLRMDTIFKKGQQFEKQIKVFYLIVAIFIGYTVSNFFMEVMFLSRDLIQGVFSS' A
#
# COMPACT_ATOMS: atom_id res chain seq x y z
N MET A 1 23.47 -8.15 -4.48
CA MET A 1 22.47 -9.02 -5.14
C MET A 1 21.21 -8.20 -5.39
N PHE A 2 21.21 -7.31 -6.38
CA PHE A 2 20.17 -6.27 -6.55
C PHE A 2 18.80 -6.79 -6.98
N GLY A 3 18.74 -8.00 -7.56
CA GLY A 3 17.49 -8.58 -8.07
C GLY A 3 16.50 -8.96 -6.96
N ILE A 4 16.98 -9.55 -5.86
CA ILE A 4 16.09 -10.00 -4.77
C ILE A 4 15.45 -8.79 -4.07
N ASP A 5 16.24 -7.77 -3.75
CA ASP A 5 15.71 -6.56 -3.09
C ASP A 5 14.66 -5.84 -3.95
N ALA A 6 14.87 -5.80 -5.28
CA ALA A 6 13.89 -5.25 -6.21
C ALA A 6 12.59 -6.08 -6.24
N ILE A 7 12.69 -7.41 -6.29
CA ILE A 7 11.52 -8.30 -6.28
C ILE A 7 10.73 -8.14 -4.98
N VAL A 8 11.41 -8.12 -3.82
CA VAL A 8 10.78 -7.95 -2.51
C VAL A 8 10.03 -6.62 -2.45
N ARG A 9 10.65 -5.53 -2.92
CA ARG A 9 10.03 -4.20 -2.92
C ARG A 9 8.79 -4.15 -3.81
N ILE A 10 8.88 -4.71 -5.02
CA ILE A 10 7.73 -4.81 -5.94
C ILE A 10 6.58 -5.61 -5.30
N PHE A 11 6.88 -6.78 -4.75
CA PHE A 11 5.88 -7.62 -4.08
C PHE A 11 5.23 -6.91 -2.90
N SER A 12 6.01 -6.21 -2.07
CA SER A 12 5.52 -5.38 -0.98
C SER A 12 4.48 -4.37 -1.48
N HIS A 13 4.80 -3.61 -2.53
CA HIS A 13 3.85 -2.64 -3.09
C HIS A 13 2.54 -3.29 -3.54
N PHE A 14 2.60 -4.40 -4.27
CA PHE A 14 1.38 -5.09 -4.72
C PHE A 14 0.53 -5.60 -3.55
N ILE A 15 1.15 -6.18 -2.52
CA ILE A 15 0.45 -6.66 -1.33
C ILE A 15 -0.23 -5.49 -0.60
N PHE A 16 0.49 -4.39 -0.34
CA PHE A 16 -0.09 -3.25 0.38
C PHE A 16 -1.16 -2.51 -0.43
N ILE A 17 -1.03 -2.42 -1.76
CA ILE A 17 -2.08 -1.86 -2.63
C ILE A 17 -3.33 -2.75 -2.59
N TYR A 18 -3.17 -4.07 -2.66
CA TYR A 18 -4.30 -4.99 -2.53
C TYR A 18 -4.99 -4.86 -1.16
N LEU A 19 -4.21 -4.81 -0.07
CA LEU A 19 -4.75 -4.62 1.28
C LEU A 19 -5.47 -3.27 1.42
N ALA A 20 -4.91 -2.19 0.87
CA ALA A 20 -5.55 -0.87 0.86
C ALA A 20 -6.86 -0.89 0.07
N PHE A 21 -6.88 -1.55 -1.10
CA PHE A 21 -8.09 -1.70 -1.91
C PHE A 21 -9.17 -2.52 -1.19
N TRP A 22 -8.78 -3.61 -0.50
CA TRP A 22 -9.68 -4.42 0.31
C TRP A 22 -10.22 -3.63 1.52
N ALA A 23 -9.36 -2.87 2.21
CA ALA A 23 -9.77 -2.03 3.32
C ALA A 23 -10.74 -0.92 2.90
N LEU A 24 -10.48 -0.26 1.76
CA LEU A 24 -11.36 0.79 1.25
C LEU A 24 -12.75 0.25 0.89
N GLN A 25 -12.87 -0.98 0.38
CA GLN A 25 -14.17 -1.61 0.12
C GLN A 25 -15.02 -1.84 1.38
N SER A 26 -14.40 -1.92 2.57
CA SER A 26 -15.14 -2.04 3.83
C SER A 26 -15.87 -0.75 4.23
N LEU A 27 -15.46 0.40 3.66
CA LEU A 27 -16.17 1.66 3.86
C LEU A 27 -17.51 1.56 3.12
N ARG A 28 -18.62 1.70 3.85
CA ARG A 28 -19.97 1.58 3.29
C ARG A 28 -20.26 2.69 2.26
N MET A 29 -20.01 2.37 0.99
CA MET A 29 -20.17 3.28 -0.16
C MET A 29 -21.58 3.81 -0.32
N ASP A 30 -22.58 2.99 -0.01
CA ASP A 30 -24.00 3.37 -0.02
C ASP A 30 -24.33 4.54 0.92
N THR A 31 -23.44 4.81 1.89
CA THR A 31 -23.62 5.90 2.87
C THR A 31 -22.88 7.17 2.46
N ILE A 32 -21.79 7.05 1.68
CA ILE A 32 -20.93 8.18 1.28
C ILE A 32 -21.39 8.78 -0.06
N PHE A 33 -21.76 7.94 -1.03
CA PHE A 33 -22.20 8.40 -2.35
C PHE A 33 -23.69 8.13 -2.53
N LYS A 34 -24.50 9.19 -2.67
CA LYS A 34 -25.94 9.06 -2.93
C LYS A 34 -26.17 8.22 -4.19
N LYS A 35 -27.05 7.22 -4.10
CA LYS A 35 -27.42 6.32 -5.20
C LYS A 35 -27.90 7.12 -6.42
N GLY A 36 -27.06 7.14 -7.45
CA GLY A 36 -27.34 7.69 -8.77
C GLY A 36 -26.39 7.04 -9.77
N GLN A 37 -26.92 6.18 -10.64
CA GLN A 37 -26.21 5.24 -11.52
C GLN A 37 -25.11 5.85 -12.41
N GLN A 38 -25.05 7.18 -12.54
CA GLN A 38 -24.16 7.89 -13.45
C GLN A 38 -22.68 7.83 -13.02
N PHE A 39 -22.39 7.69 -11.72
CA PHE A 39 -21.02 7.86 -11.20
C PHE A 39 -20.36 6.58 -10.67
N GLU A 40 -21.03 5.43 -10.71
CA GLU A 40 -20.50 4.18 -10.12
C GLU A 40 -19.12 3.76 -10.67
N LYS A 41 -18.90 3.94 -11.97
CA LYS A 41 -17.61 3.61 -12.61
C LYS A 41 -16.49 4.54 -12.12
N GLN A 42 -16.78 5.83 -11.98
CA GLN A 42 -15.80 6.83 -11.56
C GLN A 42 -15.40 6.63 -10.09
N ILE A 43 -16.36 6.26 -9.24
CA ILE A 43 -16.12 5.91 -7.84
C ILE A 43 -15.16 4.71 -7.73
N LYS A 44 -15.35 3.66 -8.53
CA LYS A 44 -14.43 2.49 -8.55
C LYS A 44 -13.01 2.86 -8.98
N VAL A 45 -12.86 3.72 -9.98
CA VAL A 45 -11.55 4.21 -10.42
C VAL A 45 -10.90 5.07 -9.34
N PHE A 46 -11.66 5.95 -8.69
CA PHE A 46 -11.19 6.72 -7.54
C PHE A 46 -10.68 5.80 -6.43
N TYR A 47 -11.40 4.73 -6.10
CA TYR A 47 -10.95 3.74 -5.12
C TYR A 47 -9.63 3.08 -5.49
N LEU A 48 -9.47 2.71 -6.75
CA LEU A 48 -8.22 2.14 -7.23
C LEU A 48 -7.05 3.12 -7.07
N ILE A 49 -7.23 4.39 -7.44
CA ILE A 49 -6.18 5.41 -7.31
C ILE A 49 -5.83 5.66 -5.84
N VAL A 50 -6.85 5.78 -4.98
CA VAL A 50 -6.64 5.97 -3.53
C VAL A 50 -5.96 4.74 -2.92
N ALA A 51 -6.35 3.52 -3.32
CA ALA A 51 -5.69 2.30 -2.89
C ALA A 51 -4.22 2.25 -3.30
N ILE A 52 -3.90 2.66 -4.54
CA ILE A 52 -2.52 2.75 -5.01
C ILE A 52 -1.73 3.75 -4.18
N PHE A 53 -2.28 4.94 -3.94
CA PHE A 53 -1.62 5.99 -3.16
C PHE A 53 -1.34 5.55 -1.71
N ILE A 54 -2.36 5.01 -1.02
CA ILE A 54 -2.24 4.53 0.36
C ILE A 54 -1.29 3.33 0.39
N GLY A 55 -1.50 2.32 -0.45
CA GLY A 55 -0.69 1.11 -0.48
C GLY A 55 0.78 1.38 -0.81
N TYR A 56 1.05 2.30 -1.73
CA TYR A 56 2.41 2.74 -2.03
C TYR A 56 3.08 3.40 -0.81
N THR A 57 2.37 4.30 -0.13
CA THR A 57 2.87 5.02 1.05
C THR A 57 3.16 4.04 2.20
N VAL A 58 2.22 3.15 2.51
CA VAL A 58 2.39 2.13 3.57
C VAL A 58 3.52 1.17 3.23
N SER A 59 3.63 0.73 1.98
CA SER A 59 4.75 -0.12 1.54
C SER A 59 6.10 0.58 1.68
N ASN A 60 6.20 1.87 1.30
CA ASN A 60 7.43 2.63 1.48
C ASN A 60 7.82 2.73 2.96
N PHE A 61 6.86 3.06 3.83
CA PHE A 61 7.07 3.06 5.28
C PHE A 61 7.55 1.70 5.78
N PHE A 62 6.92 0.62 5.34
CA PHE A 62 7.33 -0.75 5.72
C PHE A 62 8.76 -1.07 5.26
N MET A 63 9.12 -0.73 4.03
CA MET A 63 10.48 -0.94 3.50
C MET A 63 11.51 -0.11 4.26
N GLU A 64 11.18 1.13 4.63
CA GLU A 64 12.05 2.01 5.42
C GLU A 64 12.29 1.43 6.82
N VAL A 65 11.24 0.97 7.50
CA VAL A 65 11.38 0.29 8.80
C VAL A 65 12.26 -0.94 8.69
N MET A 66 12.10 -1.77 7.65
CA MET A 66 12.97 -2.93 7.43
C MET A 66 14.43 -2.53 7.22
N PHE A 67 14.68 -1.48 6.45
CA PHE A 67 16.03 -0.98 6.21
C PHE A 67 16.66 -0.46 7.50
N LEU A 68 15.97 0.41 8.24
CA LEU A 68 16.43 0.95 9.51
C LEU A 68 16.67 -0.15 10.54
N SER A 69 15.82 -1.17 10.59
CA SER A 69 16.00 -2.32 11.49
C SER A 69 17.26 -3.10 11.18
N ARG A 70 17.56 -3.33 9.88
CA ARG A 70 18.79 -4.01 9.45
C ARG A 70 20.03 -3.18 9.80
N ASP A 71 19.97 -1.87 9.57
CA ASP A 71 21.07 -0.95 9.85
C ASP A 71 21.37 -0.87 11.35
N LEU A 72 20.33 -0.73 12.20
CA LEU A 72 20.46 -0.76 13.66
C LEU A 72 21.11 -2.05 14.15
N ILE A 73 20.63 -3.20 13.67
CA ILE A 73 21.18 -4.51 14.03
C ILE A 73 22.67 -4.57 13.67
N GLN A 74 23.05 -4.18 12.46
CA GLN A 74 24.45 -4.18 12.03
C GLN A 74 25.32 -3.22 12.84
N GLY A 75 24.82 -2.03 13.15
CA GLY A 75 25.52 -1.05 13.99
C GLY A 75 25.77 -1.57 15.41
N VAL A 76 24.78 -2.23 16.01
CA VAL A 76 24.90 -2.80 17.37
C VAL A 76 25.91 -3.95 17.42
N PHE A 77 25.96 -4.82 16.39
CA PHE A 77 26.88 -5.97 16.38
C PHE A 77 28.29 -5.64 15.87
N SER A 78 28.50 -4.44 15.31
CA SER A 78 29.81 -3.98 14.84
C SER A 78 30.55 -3.08 15.85
N SER A 79 29.90 -2.77 16.99
CA SER A 79 30.45 -2.01 18.13
C SER A 79 30.87 -2.95 19.25
#